data_AF-A0A5M9NFS4-F1
#
_entry.id   AF-A0A5M9NFS4-F1
#
_cell.length_a   1.000
_cell.length_b   1.000
_cell.length_c   1.000
_cell.angle_alpha   90.00
_cell.angle_beta   90.00
_cell.angle_gamma   90.00
#
_symmetry.space_group_name_H-M   'P 1'
#
loop_
_entity.id
_entity.type
_entity.pdbx_description
1 polymer ?
#
loop_
_entity_poly.entity_id
_entity_poly.type
_entity_poly.pdbx_seq_one_letter_code
_entity_poly.pdbx_strand_id
1 'polypeptide(L)' 'MINKDVLVKKIETLPPYLLQEVADYIDYIEFKKNRKSNLKIDDITLASEENLAKDWLKPEEDKAWKDL' A
#
# COMPACT_ATOMS: atom_id res chain seq x y z
N MET A 1 20.37 -16.32 -5.82
CA MET A 1 19.31 -15.87 -6.74
C MET A 1 18.45 -17.07 -7.11
N ILE A 2 17.13 -16.97 -6.96
CA ILE A 2 16.22 -18.00 -7.48
C ILE A 2 16.13 -17.79 -8.99
N ASN A 3 16.43 -18.83 -9.76
CA ASN A 3 16.33 -18.81 -11.22
C ASN A 3 14.91 -19.13 -11.68
N LYS A 4 14.51 -18.56 -12.82
CA LYS A 4 13.17 -18.73 -13.40
C LYS A 4 12.85 -20.22 -13.64
N ASP A 5 13.82 -21.00 -14.10
CA ASP A 5 13.68 -22.44 -14.36
C ASP A 5 13.34 -23.26 -13.11
N VAL A 6 13.87 -22.87 -11.95
CA VAL A 6 13.60 -23.56 -10.68
C VAL A 6 12.17 -23.27 -10.21
N LEU A 7 11.65 -22.08 -10.48
CA LEU A 7 10.27 -21.72 -10.19
C LEU A 7 9.28 -22.48 -11.08
N VAL A 8 9.55 -22.58 -12.38
CA VAL A 8 8.67 -23.31 -13.32
C VAL A 8 8.53 -24.77 -12.91
N LYS A 9 9.64 -25.45 -12.59
CA LYS A 9 9.61 -26.85 -12.11
C LYS A 9 8.83 -27.04 -10.81
N LYS A 10 8.87 -26.06 -9.91
CA LYS A 10 8.07 -26.09 -8.68
C LYS A 10 6.60 -25.92 -8.97
N ILE A 11 6.24 -25.08 -9.94
CA ILE A 11 4.84 -24.86 -10.32
C ILE A 11 4.27 -26.09 -11.03
N GLU A 12 5.04 -26.76 -11.89
CA GLU A 12 4.62 -27.99 -12.58
C GLU A 12 4.36 -29.16 -11.63
N THR A 13 5.02 -29.18 -10.46
CA THR A 13 4.85 -30.23 -9.45
C THR A 13 3.74 -29.91 -8.44
N LEU A 14 3.12 -28.73 -8.51
CA LEU A 14 2.07 -28.32 -7.59
C LEU A 14 0.72 -28.96 -7.97
N PRO A 15 -0.10 -29.29 -6.97
CA PRO A 15 -1.49 -29.66 -7.18
C PRO A 15 -2.30 -28.55 -7.85
N PRO A 16 -3.34 -28.88 -8.65
CA PRO A 16 -4.16 -27.90 -9.36
C PRO A 16 -4.82 -26.84 -8.46
N TYR A 17 -5.13 -27.19 -7.22
CA TYR A 17 -5.76 -26.27 -6.27
C TYR A 17 -4.82 -25.16 -5.77
N LEU A 18 -3.50 -25.37 -5.84
CA LEU A 18 -2.49 -24.36 -5.46
C LEU A 18 -2.05 -23.50 -6.64
N LEU A 19 -2.34 -23.92 -7.88
CA LEU A 19 -2.00 -23.14 -9.07
C LEU A 19 -2.76 -21.81 -9.10
N GLN A 20 -4.01 -21.80 -8.62
CA GLN A 20 -4.80 -20.59 -8.49
C GLN A 20 -4.13 -19.59 -7.54
N GLU A 21 -3.70 -20.05 -6.37
CA GLU A 21 -3.04 -19.19 -5.37
C GLU A 21 -1.70 -18.63 -5.89
N VAL A 22 -0.96 -19.43 -6.67
CA VAL A 22 0.27 -18.97 -7.33
C VAL A 22 -0.03 -17.91 -8.39
N ALA A 23 -1.07 -18.08 -9.20
CA ALA A 23 -1.49 -17.09 -10.19
C ALA A 23 -1.89 -15.78 -9.52
N ASP A 24 -2.73 -15.86 -8.48
CA ASP A 24 -3.18 -14.69 -7.70
C ASP A 24 -1.98 -13.93 -7.10
N TYR A 25 -0.95 -14.65 -6.66
CA TYR A 25 0.26 -14.04 -6.09
C TYR A 25 1.14 -13.38 -7.17
N ILE A 26 1.22 -13.94 -8.37
CA ILE A 26 1.92 -13.34 -9.51
C ILE A 26 1.21 -12.03 -9.90
N ASP A 27 -0.11 -12.06 -10.04
CA ASP A 27 -0.93 -10.89 -10.36
C ASP A 27 -0.76 -9.80 -9.30
N TYR A 28 -0.71 -10.17 -8.01
CA TYR A 28 -0.42 -9.24 -6.93
C TYR A 28 0.97 -8.60 -7.05
N ILE A 29 2.00 -9.36 -7.43
CA ILE A 29 3.36 -8.83 -7.61
C ILE A 29 3.39 -7.84 -8.78
N GLU A 30 2.73 -8.15 -9.90
CA GLU A 30 2.61 -7.24 -11.04
C GLU A 30 1.84 -5.97 -10.68
N PHE A 31 0.71 -6.12 -9.98
CA PHE A 31 -0.06 -5.00 -9.46
C PHE A 31 0.79 -4.12 -8.52
N LYS A 32 1.56 -4.71 -7.62
CA LYS A 32 2.46 -3.98 -6.70
C LYS A 32 3.56 -3.23 -7.43
N LYS A 33 4.13 -3.81 -8.49
CA LYS A 33 5.11 -3.15 -9.36
C LYS A 33 4.50 -1.94 -10.06
N ASN A 34 3.28 -2.08 -10.60
CA ASN A 34 2.55 -0.99 -11.27
C ASN A 34 1.97 0.04 -10.28
N ARG A 35 1.68 -0.34 -9.03
CA ARG A 35 1.30 0.59 -7.96
C ARG A 35 2.47 1.46 -7.55
N LYS A 36 3.67 0.90 -7.38
CA LYS A 36 4.86 1.71 -7.06
C LYS A 36 5.20 2.75 -8.14
N SER A 37 4.80 2.55 -9.39
CA SER A 37 4.92 3.57 -10.43
C SER A 37 3.77 4.59 -10.48
N ASN A 38 2.57 4.23 -9.99
CA ASN A 38 1.37 5.07 -10.06
C ASN A 38 1.00 5.77 -8.73
N LEU A 39 1.58 5.34 -7.62
CA LEU A 39 1.28 5.87 -6.30
C LEU A 39 2.50 6.60 -5.75
N LYS A 40 2.58 7.87 -6.12
CA LYS A 40 3.03 8.91 -5.20
C LYS A 40 2.05 8.98 -4.01
N ILE A 41 2.03 7.93 -3.18
CA ILE A 41 1.23 7.94 -1.93
C ILE A 41 1.71 9.07 -1.03
N ASP A 42 3.00 9.43 -1.13
CA ASP A 42 3.62 10.54 -0.42
C ASP A 42 2.83 11.86 -0.60
N ASP A 43 2.28 12.13 -1.79
CA ASP A 43 1.54 13.36 -2.07
C ASP A 43 0.14 13.39 -1.41
N ILE A 44 -0.52 12.24 -1.25
CA ILE A 44 -1.91 12.17 -0.72
C ILE A 44 -1.90 12.24 0.82
N THR A 45 -0.93 11.62 1.48
CA THR A 45 -0.78 11.69 2.94
C THR A 45 -0.32 13.08 3.39
N LEU A 46 0.62 13.71 2.67
CA LEU A 46 1.08 15.07 3.00
C LEU A 46 -0.02 16.14 2.86
N ALA A 47 -0.87 16.04 1.83
CA ALA A 47 -1.94 17.02 1.60
C ALA A 47 -3.00 17.04 2.72
N SER A 48 -3.24 15.90 3.37
CA SER A 48 -4.22 15.80 4.47
C SER A 48 -3.67 16.39 5.77
N GLU A 49 -2.37 16.21 6.04
CA GLU A 49 -1.70 16.76 7.22
C GLU A 49 -1.64 18.29 7.19
N GLU A 50 -1.31 18.89 6.05
CA GLU A 50 -1.23 20.34 5.91
C GLU A 50 -2.60 21.04 6.04
N ASN A 51 -3.67 20.35 5.64
CA ASN A 51 -5.03 20.89 5.74
C ASN A 51 -5.61 20.71 7.16
N LEU A 52 -5.28 19.62 7.87
CA LEU A 52 -5.65 19.43 9.28
C LEU A 52 -4.92 20.44 10.21
N ALA A 53 -3.65 20.72 9.94
CA ALA A 53 -2.86 21.66 10.75
C ALA A 53 -3.40 23.10 10.69
N LYS A 54 -4.04 23.49 9.59
CA LYS A 54 -4.66 24.82 9.42
C LYS A 54 -5.92 24.99 10.25
N ASP A 55 -6.67 23.93 10.50
CA ASP A 55 -7.90 24.00 11.30
C ASP A 55 -7.65 23.93 12.81
N TRP A 56 -6.50 23.40 13.26
CA TRP A 56 -6.17 23.19 14.68
C TRP A 56 -5.56 24.42 15.40
N LEU A 57 -5.11 25.45 14.66
CA LEU A 57 -4.41 26.62 15.21
C LEU A 57 -5.31 27.86 15.40
N LYS A 58 -6.62 27.65 15.61
CA LYS A 58 -7.55 28.76 15.84
C LYS A 58 -7.48 29.21 17.30
N PRO A 59 -7.16 30.49 17.59
CA PRO A 59 -7.09 31.01 18.95
C PRO A 59 -8.44 30.96 19.68
N GLU A 60 -9.55 30.78 18.96
CA GLU A 60 -10.87 30.52 19.54
C GLU A 60 -10.96 29.15 20.24
N GLU A 61 -10.25 28.12 19.77
CA GLU A 61 -10.27 26.77 20.35
C GLU A 61 -9.45 26.69 21.65
N ASP A 62 -8.31 27.39 21.73
CA ASP A 62 -7.52 27.55 22.96
C ASP A 62 -8.34 28.16 24.12
N LYS A 63 -9.36 28.96 23.80
CA LYS A 63 -10.29 29.52 24.79
C LYS A 63 -11.34 28.50 25.23
N ALA A 64 -11.78 27.62 24.34
CA ALA A 64 -12.73 26.55 24.64
C ALA A 64 -12.10 25.41 25.46
N TRP A 65 -10.79 25.19 25.32
CA TRP A 65 -10.05 24.14 26.05
C TRP A 65 -9.50 24.61 27.40
N LYS A 66 -9.64 25.90 27.72
CA LYS A 66 -9.17 26.48 28.99
C LYS A 66 -10.08 26.20 30.18
N ASP A 67 -11.30 25.72 29.93
CA ASP A 67 -12.34 25.42 30.92
C ASP A 67 -12.68 23.90 30.99
N LEU A 68 -11.86 23.04 30.37
CA LEU A 68 -11.93 21.57 30.47
C LEU A 68 -10.86 21.04 31.43
#